data_AF-A0A2I1DQV1-F1
#
_entry.id   AF-A0A2I1DQV1-F1
#
_cell.length_a   1.000
_cell.length_b   1.000
_cell.length_c   1.000
_cell.angle_alpha   90.00
_cell.angle_beta   90.00
_cell.angle_gamma   90.00
#
_symmetry.space_group_name_H-M   'P 1'
#
loop_
_entity.id
_entity.type
_entity.pdbx_description
1 polymer ?
#
loop_
_entity_poly.entity_id
_entity_poly.type
_entity_poly.pdbx_seq_one_letter_code
_entity_poly.pdbx_strand_id
1 'polypeptide(L)'
;MSTTSLKIPEDVKQLVVAAAKQQDVTPHAFMVDAIRAAATNAERRARFVAAAIASREEAIKSGQGYPAEDVHAYLRAHAQGKPVSKPKAKSWRA
;
A
#
# COMPACT_ATOMS: atom_id res chain seq x y z
N MET A 1 -16.61 -20.91 15.19
CA MET A 1 -15.96 -20.46 13.93
C MET A 1 -16.54 -21.29 12.79
N SER A 2 -16.87 -20.67 11.66
CA SER A 2 -17.34 -21.40 10.47
C SER A 2 -16.14 -21.82 9.62
N THR A 3 -16.13 -23.06 9.14
CA THR A 3 -15.09 -23.55 8.22
C THR A 3 -15.54 -23.34 6.78
N THR A 4 -14.66 -22.76 5.96
CA THR A 4 -14.87 -22.65 4.51
C THR A 4 -13.99 -23.66 3.82
N SER A 5 -14.59 -24.63 3.11
CA SER A 5 -13.84 -25.60 2.33
C SER A 5 -13.37 -24.97 1.01
N LEU A 6 -12.06 -24.92 0.80
CA LEU A 6 -11.46 -24.40 -0.43
C LEU A 6 -10.85 -25.56 -1.23
N LYS A 7 -11.26 -25.71 -2.49
CA LYS A 7 -10.61 -26.65 -3.41
C LYS A 7 -9.34 -25.99 -3.97
N ILE A 8 -8.19 -26.59 -3.68
CA ILE A 8 -6.90 -26.10 -4.15
C ILE A 8 -6.40 -27.03 -5.27
N PRO A 9 -6.07 -26.48 -6.46
CA PRO A 9 -5.40 -27.23 -7.53
C PRO A 9 -4.08 -27.88 -7.07
N GLU A 10 -3.72 -29.02 -7.66
CA GLU A 10 -2.56 -29.81 -7.22
C GLU A 10 -1.23 -29.05 -7.38
N ASP A 11 -1.08 -28.28 -8.46
CA ASP A 11 0.07 -27.41 -8.70
C ASP A 11 0.22 -26.35 -7.59
N VAL A 12 -0.88 -25.71 -7.19
CA VAL A 12 -0.87 -24.73 -6.10
C VAL A 12 -0.54 -25.39 -4.76
N LYS A 13 -1.06 -26.59 -4.51
CA LYS A 13 -0.77 -27.35 -3.29
C LYS A 13 0.73 -27.68 -3.18
N GLN A 14 1.38 -28.05 -4.28
CA GLN A 14 2.83 -28.30 -4.29
C GLN A 14 3.63 -27.04 -3.95
N LEU A 15 3.25 -25.89 -4.50
CA LEU A 15 3.87 -24.59 -4.19
C LEU A 15 3.72 -24.24 -2.70
N VAL A 16 2.53 -24.44 -2.13
CA VAL A 16 2.25 -24.19 -0.72
C VAL A 16 3.13 -25.06 0.18
N VAL A 17 3.24 -26.36 -0.11
CA VAL A 17 4.05 -27.29 0.69
C VAL A 17 5.53 -26.89 0.65
N ALA A 18 6.05 -26.56 -0.53
CA ALA A 18 7.44 -26.12 -0.69
C ALA A 18 7.72 -24.82 0.07
N ALA A 19 6.84 -23.81 -0.06
CA ALA A 19 7.00 -22.52 0.61
C ALA A 19 6.86 -22.62 2.13
N ALA A 20 5.91 -23.42 2.62
CA ALA A 20 5.73 -23.66 4.05
C ALA A 20 6.96 -24.33 4.67
N LYS A 21 7.56 -25.31 3.96
CA LYS A 21 8.80 -25.97 4.40
C LYS A 21 9.98 -24.99 4.49
N GLN A 22 10.11 -24.07 3.54
CA GLN A 22 11.19 -23.06 3.56
C GLN A 22 11.06 -22.07 4.73
N GLN A 23 9.86 -21.93 5.30
CA GLN A 23 9.56 -21.01 6.40
C GLN A 23 9.37 -21.74 7.74
N ASP A 24 9.62 -23.05 7.79
CA ASP A 24 9.40 -23.90 8.97
C ASP A 24 7.98 -23.79 9.57
N VAL A 25 6.96 -23.65 8.72
CA VAL A 25 5.54 -23.60 9.12
C VAL A 25 4.72 -24.73 8.48
N THR A 26 3.52 -24.97 9.00
CA THR A 26 2.59 -25.94 8.38
C THR A 26 1.97 -25.37 7.10
N PRO A 27 1.63 -26.22 6.11
CA PRO A 27 0.89 -25.78 4.92
C PRO A 27 -0.41 -25.02 5.25
N HIS A 28 -1.13 -25.45 6.30
CA HIS A 28 -2.34 -24.75 6.73
C HIS A 28 -2.06 -23.33 7.23
N ALA A 29 -1.08 -23.16 8.14
CA ALA A 29 -0.70 -21.85 8.65
C ALA A 29 -0.26 -20.92 7.51
N PHE A 30 0.58 -21.44 6.59
CA PHE A 30 1.00 -20.70 5.40
C PHE A 30 -0.19 -20.22 4.56
N MET A 31 -1.16 -21.09 4.28
CA MET A 31 -2.35 -20.72 3.49
C MET A 31 -3.19 -19.63 4.17
N VAL A 32 -3.42 -19.75 5.48
CA VAL A 32 -4.19 -18.75 6.23
C VAL A 32 -3.48 -17.40 6.19
N ASP A 33 -2.16 -17.39 6.37
CA ASP A 33 -1.37 -16.16 6.34
C ASP A 33 -1.31 -15.56 4.93
N ALA A 34 -1.20 -16.38 3.90
CA ALA A 34 -1.25 -15.94 2.51
C ALA A 34 -2.60 -15.28 2.17
N ILE A 35 -3.71 -15.88 2.59
CA ILE A 35 -5.06 -15.31 2.40
C ILE A 35 -5.18 -13.98 3.17
N ARG A 36 -4.69 -13.92 4.42
CA ARG A 36 -4.70 -12.68 5.21
C ARG A 36 -3.90 -11.58 4.51
N ALA A 37 -2.69 -11.89 4.07
CA ALA A 37 -1.84 -10.94 3.36
C ALA A 37 -2.51 -10.43 2.07
N ALA A 38 -3.10 -11.33 1.28
CA ALA A 38 -3.82 -10.97 0.07
C ALA A 38 -5.02 -10.04 0.36
N ALA A 39 -5.84 -10.39 1.36
CA ALA A 39 -6.99 -9.59 1.75
C ALA A 39 -6.58 -8.20 2.26
N THR A 40 -5.58 -8.12 3.14
CA THR A 40 -5.05 -6.85 3.65
C THR A 40 -4.45 -6.00 2.53
N ASN A 41 -3.72 -6.60 1.59
CA ASN A 41 -3.15 -5.87 0.45
C ASN A 41 -4.24 -5.34 -0.50
N ALA A 42 -5.29 -6.13 -0.76
CA ALA A 42 -6.43 -5.70 -1.55
C ALA A 42 -7.14 -4.50 -0.90
N GLU A 43 -7.37 -4.55 0.40
CA GLU A 43 -7.97 -3.45 1.15
C GLU A 43 -7.10 -2.19 1.10
N ARG A 44 -5.80 -2.31 1.39
CA ARG A 44 -4.85 -1.18 1.34
C ARG A 44 -4.80 -0.55 -0.04
N ARG A 45 -4.81 -1.37 -1.09
CA ARG A 45 -4.83 -0.88 -2.49
C ARG A 45 -6.12 -0.12 -2.77
N ALA A 46 -7.28 -0.65 -2.40
CA ALA A 46 -8.56 0.02 -2.61
C ALA A 46 -8.60 1.39 -1.91
N ARG A 47 -8.17 1.45 -0.64
CA ARG A 47 -8.08 2.70 0.13
C ARG A 47 -7.10 3.70 -0.50
N PHE A 48 -5.93 3.23 -0.94
CA PHE A 48 -4.94 4.08 -1.60
C PHE A 48 -5.47 4.70 -2.90
N VAL A 49 -6.11 3.90 -3.75
CA VAL A 49 -6.70 4.38 -5.01
C VAL A 49 -7.83 5.38 -4.74
N ALA A 50 -8.72 5.08 -3.78
CA ALA A 50 -9.80 6.01 -3.41
C ALA A 50 -9.23 7.36 -2.91
N ALA A 51 -8.20 7.33 -2.06
CA ALA A 51 -7.54 8.54 -1.59
C ALA A 51 -6.84 9.32 -2.73
N ALA A 52 -6.23 8.62 -3.68
CA ALA A 52 -5.59 9.24 -4.84
C ALA A 52 -6.60 9.94 -5.76
N ILE A 53 -7.76 9.32 -6.01
CA ILE A 53 -8.85 9.91 -6.80
C ILE A 53 -9.36 11.18 -6.10
N ALA A 54 -9.70 11.09 -4.80
CA ALA A 54 -10.17 12.24 -4.03
C ALA A 54 -9.15 13.39 -3.99
N SER A 55 -7.87 13.07 -3.78
CA SER A 55 -6.77 14.05 -3.81
C SER A 55 -6.65 14.75 -5.17
N ARG A 56 -6.80 13.99 -6.27
CA ARG A 56 -6.77 14.56 -7.63
C ARG A 56 -7.95 15.47 -7.89
N GLU A 57 -9.15 15.08 -7.48
CA GLU A 57 -10.36 15.91 -7.61
C GLU A 57 -10.19 17.23 -6.86
N GLU A 58 -9.68 17.19 -5.62
CA GLU A 58 -9.42 18.39 -4.82
C GLU A 58 -8.32 19.27 -5.44
N ALA A 59 -7.24 18.69 -5.96
CA ALA A 59 -6.17 19.44 -6.62
C ALA A 59 -6.65 20.15 -7.89
N ILE A 60 -7.57 19.53 -8.64
CA ILE A 60 -8.20 20.12 -9.83
C ILE A 60 -9.16 21.25 -9.40
N LYS A 61 -10.02 20.99 -8.40
CA LYS A 61 -11.02 21.95 -7.92
C LYS A 61 -10.39 23.19 -7.29
N SER A 62 -9.37 23.01 -6.46
CA SER A 62 -8.68 24.10 -5.77
C SER A 62 -7.73 24.88 -6.69
N GLY A 63 -7.21 24.26 -7.75
CA GLY A 63 -6.14 24.85 -8.56
C GLY A 63 -4.82 25.02 -7.80
N GLN A 64 -4.70 24.41 -6.61
CA GLN A 64 -3.54 24.50 -5.73
C GLN A 64 -2.70 23.24 -5.78
N GLY A 65 -1.38 23.41 -5.70
CA GLY A 65 -0.41 22.34 -5.75
C GLY A 65 0.88 22.72 -5.03
N TYR A 66 1.70 21.74 -4.71
CA TYR A 66 3.01 21.98 -4.10
C TYR A 66 4.09 21.88 -5.19
N PRO A 67 4.95 22.89 -5.35
CA PRO A 67 6.07 22.80 -6.28
C PRO A 67 6.97 21.61 -5.93
N ALA A 68 7.37 20.83 -6.92
CA ALA A 68 8.12 19.59 -6.71
C ALA A 68 9.47 19.86 -6.03
N GLU A 69 10.14 20.95 -6.38
CA GLU A 69 11.39 21.40 -5.78
C GLU A 69 11.25 21.68 -4.28
N ASP A 70 10.16 22.36 -3.87
CA ASP A 70 9.88 22.69 -2.48
C ASP A 70 9.59 21.41 -1.67
N VAL A 71 8.81 20.49 -2.24
CA VAL A 71 8.52 19.19 -1.62
C VAL A 71 9.79 18.36 -1.46
N HIS A 72 10.62 18.26 -2.50
CA HIS A 72 11.85 17.49 -2.45
C HIS A 72 12.86 18.07 -1.46
N ALA A 73 12.99 19.40 -1.40
CA ALA A 73 13.84 20.07 -0.42
C ALA A 73 13.37 19.79 1.01
N TYR A 74 12.05 19.90 1.26
CA TYR A 74 11.45 19.56 2.54
C TYR A 74 11.71 18.11 2.95
N LEU A 75 11.45 17.14 2.06
CA LEU A 75 11.63 15.71 2.37
C LEU A 75 13.09 15.36 2.67
N ARG A 76 14.05 15.92 1.92
CA ARG A 76 15.48 15.71 2.19
C ARG A 76 15.91 16.28 3.54
N ALA A 77 15.48 17.50 3.87
CA ALA A 77 15.80 18.12 5.15
C ALA A 77 15.16 17.37 6.33
N HIS A 78 13.89 16.96 6.17
CA HIS A 78 13.17 16.17 7.17
C HIS A 78 13.84 14.81 7.42
N ALA A 79 14.26 14.10 6.37
CA ALA A 79 14.99 12.83 6.50
C ALA A 79 16.34 12.97 7.22
N GLN A 80 16.93 14.16 7.21
CA GLN A 80 18.17 14.49 7.94
C GLN A 80 17.91 15.00 9.37
N GLY A 81 16.64 15.01 9.82
CA GLY A 81 16.25 15.56 11.13
C GLY A 81 16.42 17.08 11.25
N LYS A 82 16.60 17.80 10.14
CA LYS A 82 16.75 19.25 10.16
C LYS A 82 15.39 19.92 10.35
N PRO A 83 15.31 20.98 11.16
CA PRO A 83 14.09 21.77 11.27
C PRO A 83 13.82 22.46 9.92
N VAL A 84 12.71 22.10 9.27
CA VAL A 84 12.28 22.66 7.99
C VAL A 84 10.77 22.89 8.00
N SER A 85 10.32 24.04 7.51
CA SER A 85 8.89 24.33 7.42
C SER A 85 8.25 23.53 6.28
N LYS A 86 7.01 23.11 6.46
CA LYS A 86 6.24 22.44 5.41
C LYS A 86 6.05 23.38 4.20
N PRO A 87 6.15 22.87 2.97
CA PRO A 87 5.85 23.65 1.77
C PRO A 87 4.43 24.21 1.83
N LYS A 88 4.23 25.40 1.26
CA LYS A 88 2.90 25.98 1.09
C LYS A 88 2.36 25.65 -0.29
N ALA A 89 1.06 25.37 -0.38
CA ALA A 89 0.41 25.20 -1.66
C ALA A 89 0.44 26.53 -2.43
N LYS A 90 0.72 26.47 -3.73
CA LYS A 90 0.74 27.59 -4.65
C LYS A 90 -0.25 27.31 -5.78
N SER A 91 -0.80 28.36 -6.38
CA SER A 91 -1.63 28.18 -7.58
C SER A 91 -0.78 27.60 -8.69
N TRP A 92 -1.23 26.51 -9.30
CA TRP A 92 -0.59 25.93 -10.49
C TRP A 92 -1.43 26.12 -11.76
N ARG A 93 -2.63 26.67 -11.61
CA ARG A 93 -3.49 27.14 -12.69
C ARG A 93 -3.63 28.66 -12.60
N ALA A 94 -3.66 29.31 -13.76
CA ALA A 94 -3.95 30.74 -13.90
C ALA A 94 -5.44 31.02 -13.71
#